data_AF-K9XLV7-F1
#
_entry.id   AF-K9XLV7-F1
#
_cell.length_a   1.000
_cell.length_b   1.000
_cell.length_c   1.000
_cell.angle_alpha   90.00
_cell.angle_beta   90.00
_cell.angle_gamma   90.00
#
_symmetry.space_group_name_H-M   'P 1'
#
loop_
_entity.id
_entity.type
_entity.pdbx_description
1 polymer ?
#
loop_
_entity_poly.entity_id
_entity_poly.type
_entity_poly.pdbx_seq_one_letter_code
_entity_poly.pdbx_strand_id
1 'polypeptide(L)'
;MSTNNFVKCRYLGWGDLQEFRQTSLADNEALIYTTPTSDVPVLIRGFLNCIRSNELKAKLPAQLSENDLVGAIVAMVRNLPETLLTEFDEWLRNTQSKSTDTVVCAALSW
;
A
#
# COMPACT_ATOMS: atom_id res chain seq x y z
N MET A 1 -16.03 25.50 -8.69
CA MET A 1 -16.29 24.29 -7.89
C MET A 1 -15.09 23.38 -8.08
N SER A 2 -14.20 23.32 -7.11
CA SER A 2 -13.02 22.46 -7.16
C SER A 2 -13.49 21.03 -6.91
N THR A 3 -13.48 20.19 -7.94
CA THR A 3 -13.57 18.73 -7.80
C THR A 3 -12.38 18.26 -6.99
N ASN A 4 -12.52 18.21 -5.66
CA ASN A 4 -11.58 17.50 -4.81
C ASN A 4 -11.69 16.02 -5.18
N ASN A 5 -10.80 15.56 -6.05
CA ASN A 5 -10.56 14.14 -6.27
C ASN A 5 -9.97 13.59 -4.96
N PHE A 6 -10.83 13.10 -4.05
CA PHE A 6 -10.41 12.59 -2.75
C PHE A 6 -9.83 11.19 -2.91
N VAL A 7 -8.62 11.12 -3.47
CA VAL A 7 -7.81 9.92 -3.39
C VAL A 7 -7.60 9.58 -1.92
N LYS A 8 -7.87 8.34 -1.55
CA LYS A 8 -7.59 7.82 -0.21
C LYS A 8 -6.77 6.55 -0.30
N CYS A 9 -5.91 6.35 0.69
CA CYS A 9 -5.16 5.13 0.86
C CYS A 9 -5.48 4.56 2.25
N ARG A 10 -5.95 3.32 2.29
CA ARG A 10 -6.38 2.65 3.51
C ARG A 10 -5.53 1.40 3.71
N TYR A 11 -4.85 1.32 4.84
CA TYR A 11 -4.17 0.11 5.27
C TYR A 11 -5.16 -1.05 5.41
N LEU A 12 -4.84 -2.22 4.84
CA LEU A 12 -5.67 -3.42 4.90
C LEU A 12 -5.13 -4.47 5.86
N GLY A 13 -3.83 -4.45 6.13
CA GLY A 13 -3.17 -5.50 6.89
C GLY A 13 -1.82 -5.86 6.28
N TRP A 14 -1.18 -6.87 6.86
CA TRP A 14 0.01 -7.50 6.31
C TRP A 14 -0.09 -9.02 6.54
N GLY A 15 0.46 -9.81 5.63
CA GLY A 15 0.20 -11.26 5.57
C GLY A 15 0.36 -11.80 4.15
N ASP A 16 -0.28 -12.93 3.85
CA ASP A 16 -0.20 -13.58 2.53
C ASP A 16 -0.91 -12.76 1.45
N LEU A 17 -0.19 -12.41 0.37
CA LEU A 17 -0.74 -11.69 -0.78
C LEU A 17 -1.97 -12.36 -1.39
N GLN A 18 -2.05 -13.69 -1.40
CA GLN A 18 -3.19 -14.41 -1.99
C GLN A 18 -4.49 -14.16 -1.23
N GLU A 19 -4.43 -14.01 0.10
CA GLU A 19 -5.60 -13.68 0.93
C GLU A 19 -6.12 -12.28 0.57
N PHE A 20 -5.21 -11.31 0.41
CA PHE A 20 -5.61 -9.96 0.02
C PHE A 20 -6.17 -9.88 -1.40
N ARG A 21 -5.68 -10.70 -2.33
CA ARG A 21 -6.22 -10.78 -3.71
C ARG A 21 -7.63 -11.35 -3.79
N GLN A 22 -8.05 -12.13 -2.79
CA GLN A 22 -9.42 -12.62 -2.67
C GLN A 22 -10.38 -11.58 -2.08
N THR A 23 -9.85 -10.47 -1.56
CA THR A 23 -10.68 -9.37 -1.03
C THR A 23 -11.41 -8.68 -2.17
N SER A 24 -12.74 -8.60 -2.08
CA SER A 24 -13.54 -7.85 -3.03
C SER A 24 -13.25 -6.36 -2.88
N LEU A 25 -12.67 -5.77 -3.92
CA LEU A 25 -12.45 -4.33 -4.05
C LEU A 25 -13.52 -3.72 -4.96
N ALA A 26 -13.92 -2.50 -4.66
CA ALA A 26 -14.81 -1.75 -5.53
C ALA A 26 -14.14 -1.41 -6.88
N ASP A 27 -14.94 -1.07 -7.89
CA ASP A 27 -14.45 -0.70 -9.22
C ASP A 27 -13.47 0.49 -9.17
N ASN A 28 -13.67 1.40 -8.21
CA ASN A 28 -12.84 2.57 -7.96
C ASN A 28 -11.75 2.34 -6.90
N GLU A 29 -11.46 1.09 -6.57
CA GLU A 29 -10.40 0.71 -5.64
C GLU A 29 -9.32 -0.12 -6.35
N ALA A 30 -8.07 -0.01 -5.89
CA ALA A 30 -7.00 -0.87 -6.34
C ALA A 30 -6.14 -1.35 -5.16
N LEU A 31 -5.78 -2.64 -5.19
CA LEU A 31 -4.87 -3.22 -4.23
C LEU A 31 -3.45 -2.74 -4.55
N ILE A 32 -2.79 -2.14 -3.57
CA ILE A 32 -1.36 -1.87 -3.62
C ILE A 32 -0.68 -2.62 -2.48
N TYR A 33 0.51 -3.14 -2.74
CA TYR A 33 1.23 -3.93 -1.76
C TYR A 33 2.73 -3.77 -1.91
N THR A 34 3.44 -4.02 -0.81
CA THR A 34 4.91 -4.01 -0.79
C THR A 34 5.45 -4.92 0.30
N THR A 35 6.76 -5.10 0.36
CA THR A 35 7.41 -5.95 1.37
C THR A 35 7.37 -5.27 2.74
N PRO A 36 7.12 -6.01 3.84
CA PRO A 36 7.22 -5.47 5.19
C PRO A 36 8.61 -4.91 5.48
N THR A 37 8.64 -3.74 6.12
CA THR A 37 9.85 -3.06 6.55
C THR A 37 9.53 -2.12 7.70
N SER A 38 10.41 -2.06 8.69
CA SER A 38 10.34 -1.10 9.80
C SER A 38 10.77 0.32 9.38
N ASP A 39 11.42 0.45 8.22
CA ASP A 39 11.83 1.73 7.65
C ASP A 39 10.68 2.38 6.86
N VAL A 40 10.09 3.44 7.44
CA VAL A 40 8.97 4.21 6.85
C VAL A 40 9.28 4.77 5.46
N PRO A 41 10.40 5.48 5.22
CA PRO A 41 10.81 5.87 3.87
C PRO A 41 10.83 4.72 2.86
N VAL A 42 11.35 3.55 3.24
CA VAL A 42 11.38 2.37 2.37
C VAL A 42 9.98 1.84 2.12
N LEU A 43 9.12 1.81 3.14
CA LEU A 43 7.72 1.38 3.03
C LEU A 43 6.94 2.27 2.06
N ILE A 44 7.08 3.59 2.18
CA ILE A 44 6.49 4.58 1.26
C ILE A 44 6.98 4.30 -0.17
N ARG A 45 8.29 4.19 -0.37
CA ARG A 45 8.88 3.92 -1.69
C ARG A 45 8.34 2.64 -2.31
N GLY A 46 8.15 1.60 -1.50
CA GLY A 46 7.55 0.34 -1.89
C GLY A 46 6.16 0.52 -2.51
N PHE A 47 5.27 1.23 -1.81
CA PHE A 47 3.93 1.55 -2.33
C PHE A 47 3.98 2.47 -3.56
N LEU A 48 4.89 3.45 -3.60
CA LEU A 48 5.05 4.32 -4.77
C LEU A 48 5.51 3.56 -6.03
N ASN A 49 6.31 2.51 -5.87
CA ASN A 49 6.67 1.65 -6.99
C ASN A 49 5.45 0.87 -7.52
N CYS A 50 4.54 0.45 -6.63
CA CYS A 50 3.30 -0.23 -7.01
C CYS A 50 2.42 0.67 -7.89
N ILE A 51 2.24 1.95 -7.53
CA ILE A 51 1.44 2.88 -8.35
C ILE A 51 2.08 3.23 -9.70
N ARG A 52 3.40 3.01 -9.84
CA ARG A 52 4.13 3.21 -11.08
C ARG A 52 4.11 2.00 -12.01
N SER A 53 3.60 0.87 -11.54
CA SER A 53 3.43 -0.35 -12.34
C SER A 53 2.45 -0.12 -13.50
N ASN A 54 2.67 -0.82 -14.61
CA ASN A 54 1.79 -0.71 -15.78
C ASN A 54 0.37 -1.21 -15.48
N GLU A 55 0.25 -2.21 -14.60
CA GLU A 55 -1.03 -2.75 -14.14
C GLU A 55 -1.87 -1.67 -13.44
N LEU A 56 -1.30 -0.99 -12.45
CA LEU A 56 -2.05 0.04 -11.73
C LEU A 56 -2.30 1.28 -12.60
N LYS A 57 -1.33 1.70 -13.41
CA LYS A 57 -1.49 2.82 -14.35
C LYS A 57 -2.64 2.61 -15.34
N ALA A 58 -2.90 1.37 -15.76
CA ALA A 58 -4.01 1.05 -16.65
C ALA A 58 -5.38 1.13 -15.94
N LYS A 59 -5.43 0.93 -14.61
CA LYS A 59 -6.66 0.99 -13.81
C LYS A 59 -7.00 2.41 -13.33
N LEU A 60 -5.98 3.23 -13.07
CA LEU A 60 -6.15 4.57 -12.53
C LEU A 60 -6.78 5.54 -13.55
N PRO A 61 -7.74 6.40 -13.13
CA PRO A 61 -8.25 7.45 -13.99
C PRO A 61 -7.14 8.40 -14.44
N ALA A 62 -7.15 8.75 -15.74
CA ALA A 62 -6.17 9.68 -16.32
C ALA A 62 -6.17 11.09 -15.70
N GLN A 63 -7.21 11.43 -14.93
CA GLN A 63 -7.38 12.72 -14.26
C GLN A 63 -6.69 12.77 -12.89
N LEU A 64 -6.27 11.63 -12.33
CA LEU A 64 -5.56 11.60 -11.05
C LEU A 64 -4.10 11.99 -11.23
N SER A 65 -3.64 12.95 -10.41
CA SER A 65 -2.23 13.32 -10.42
C SER A 65 -1.40 12.32 -9.59
N GLU A 66 -0.15 12.09 -10.00
CA GLU A 66 0.80 11.31 -9.19
C GLU A 66 0.99 11.94 -7.80
N ASN A 67 0.88 13.27 -7.69
CA ASN A 67 1.02 13.98 -6.41
C ASN A 67 -0.12 13.65 -5.44
N ASP A 68 -1.35 13.49 -5.92
CA ASP A 68 -2.49 13.11 -5.08
C ASP A 68 -2.33 11.68 -4.55
N LEU A 69 -1.88 10.77 -5.43
CA LEU A 69 -1.57 9.38 -5.08
C LEU A 69 -0.45 9.31 -4.03
N VAL A 70 0.63 10.05 -4.24
CA VAL A 70 1.75 10.15 -3.30
C VAL A 70 1.28 10.72 -1.96
N GLY A 71 0.48 11.79 -1.99
CA GLY A 71 -0.06 12.41 -0.78
C GLY A 71 -0.89 11.43 0.06
N ALA A 72 -1.79 10.67 -0.58
CA ALA A 72 -2.61 9.68 0.09
C ALA A 72 -1.77 8.54 0.70
N ILE A 73 -0.77 8.03 -0.03
CA ILE A 73 0.12 6.96 0.46
C ILE A 73 0.96 7.43 1.64
N VAL A 74 1.58 8.62 1.54
CA VAL A 74 2.40 9.18 2.62
C VAL A 74 1.55 9.42 3.88
N ALA A 75 0.34 9.94 3.72
CA ALA A 75 -0.59 10.15 4.83
C ALA A 75 -0.97 8.82 5.50
N MET A 76 -1.24 7.77 4.72
CA MET A 76 -1.55 6.44 5.27
C MET A 76 -0.36 5.88 6.06
N VAL A 77 0.83 5.85 5.47
CA VAL A 77 2.01 5.24 6.11
C VAL A 77 2.42 6.00 7.38
N ARG A 78 2.35 7.34 7.39
CA ARG A 78 2.69 8.15 8.57
C ARG A 78 1.70 7.99 9.73
N ASN A 79 0.48 7.53 9.45
CA ASN A 79 -0.54 7.26 10.47
C ASN A 79 -0.56 5.79 10.92
N LEU A 80 0.35 4.94 10.42
CA LEU A 80 0.50 3.58 10.93
C LEU A 80 1.01 3.62 12.39
N PRO A 81 0.50 2.74 13.25
CA PRO A 81 0.96 2.68 14.64
C PRO A 81 2.40 2.17 14.70
N GLU A 82 3.22 2.74 15.58
CA GLU A 82 4.62 2.35 15.78
C GLU A 82 4.77 0.87 16.18
N THR A 83 3.77 0.33 16.90
CA THR A 83 3.71 -1.10 17.25
C THR A 83 3.74 -1.99 16.01
N LEU A 84 3.06 -1.59 14.93
CA LEU A 84 3.05 -2.33 13.66
C LEU A 84 4.43 -2.30 12.97
N LEU A 85 5.14 -1.18 13.04
CA LEU A 85 6.50 -1.10 12.50
C LEU A 85 7.47 -1.99 13.28
N THR A 86 7.23 -2.13 14.59
CA THR A 86 7.98 -3.06 15.46
C THR A 86 7.66 -4.52 15.10
N GLU A 87 6.40 -4.86 14.87
CA GLU A 87 5.99 -6.19 14.37
C GLU A 87 6.69 -6.56 13.06
N PHE A 88 6.80 -5.60 12.12
CA PHE A 88 7.55 -5.82 10.87
C PHE A 88 9.03 -6.11 11.15
N ASP A 89 9.67 -5.36 12.05
CA ASP A 89 11.08 -5.55 12.41
C ASP A 89 11.32 -6.92 13.05
N GLU A 90 10.48 -7.29 14.01
CA GLU A 90 10.55 -8.57 14.71
C GLU A 90 10.37 -9.74 13.73
N TRP A 91 9.37 -9.64 12.86
CA TRP A 91 9.14 -10.64 11.82
C TRP A 91 10.35 -10.78 10.89
N LEU A 92 10.94 -9.66 10.46
CA LEU A 92 12.12 -9.64 9.60
C LEU A 92 13.35 -10.28 10.26
N ARG A 93 13.50 -10.14 11.58
CA ARG A 93 14.60 -10.71 12.39
C ARG A 93 14.41 -12.18 12.73
N ASN A 94 13.17 -12.61 12.97
CA ASN A 94 12.86 -13.95 13.50
C ASN A 94 12.70 -15.03 12.42
N THR A 95 12.64 -14.67 11.13
CA THR A 95 12.36 -15.63 10.05
C THR A 95 13.62 -16.25 9.44
N GLN A 96 14.00 -17.45 9.92
CA GLN A 96 14.95 -18.36 9.25
C GLN A 96 14.36 -19.09 8.02
N SER A 97 13.04 -19.02 7.81
CA SER A 97 12.31 -19.60 6.68
C SER A 97 11.25 -18.59 6.25
N LYS A 98 11.54 -17.77 5.24
CA LYS A 98 10.64 -16.72 4.75
C LYS A 98 9.73 -17.31 3.67
N SER A 99 8.42 -17.26 3.88
CA SER A 99 7.51 -17.21 2.74
C SER A 99 7.79 -15.91 1.99
N THR A 100 8.09 -16.01 0.70
CA THR A 100 8.34 -14.82 -0.16
C THR A 100 7.08 -13.99 -0.39
N ASP A 101 5.93 -14.47 0.08
CA ASP A 101 4.62 -13.96 -0.30
C ASP A 101 3.98 -13.09 0.78
N THR A 102 4.67 -12.86 1.91
CA THR A 102 4.22 -11.93 2.95
C THR A 102 4.42 -10.48 2.50
N VAL A 103 3.33 -9.72 2.50
CA VAL A 103 3.25 -8.34 2.01
C VAL A 103 2.53 -7.45 3.02
N VAL A 104 2.77 -6.15 2.95
CA VAL A 104 1.97 -5.09 3.55
C VAL A 104 1.01 -4.58 2.48
N CYS A 105 -0.29 -4.59 2.76
CA CYS A 105 -1.33 -4.28 1.80
C CYS A 105 -2.11 -3.01 2.16
N ALA A 106 -2.49 -2.27 1.13
CA ALA A 106 -3.39 -1.14 1.23
C ALA A 106 -4.35 -1.09 0.03
N ALA A 107 -5.51 -0.49 0.23
CA ALA A 107 -6.45 -0.15 -0.82
C ALA A 107 -6.32 1.34 -1.16
N LEU A 108 -6.09 1.63 -2.42
CA LEU A 108 -6.16 2.97 -2.97
C LEU A 108 -7.55 3.17 -3.59
N SER A 109 -8.27 4.23 -3.23
CA SER A 109 -9.60 4.55 -3.76
C SER A 109 -9.65 5.94 -4.37
N TRP A 110 -10.46 6.14 -5.42
CA TRP A 110 -10.64 7.44 -6.10
C TRP A 110 -12.09 7.76 -6.44
#